data_AF-A0A815BTC3-F1
#
_entry.id   AF-A0A815BTC3-F1
#
_cell.length_a   1.000
_cell.length_b   1.000
_cell.length_c   1.000
_cell.angle_alpha   90.00
_cell.angle_beta   90.00
_cell.angle_gamma   90.00
#
_symmetry.space_group_name_H-M   'P 1'
#
loop_
_entity.id
_entity.type
_entity.pdbx_description
1 polymer ?
#
loop_
_entity_poly.entity_id
_entity_poly.type
_entity_poly.pdbx_seq_one_letter_code
_entity_poly.pdbx_strand_id
1 'polypeptide(L)'
;MLSLEYVSSPSGWCVPMIGFDTMGYLTVQTLGESGFYSTSFNNETLPLNVWSHIGMTYSISNGIRLFVNGSLVNKNNLLFDYLASDEITTITIGTCLQSNQCGINSTTIVLSQFQGQIDELKIFARELTNYEIHVLASE
;
A
#
# COMPACT_ATOMS: atom_id res chain seq x y z
N MET A 1 -8.22 6.93 -0.16
CA MET A 1 -7.40 5.73 -0.23
C MET A 1 -7.23 5.26 -1.67
N LEU A 2 -6.03 5.34 -2.23
CA LEU A 2 -5.67 4.35 -3.25
C LEU A 2 -5.54 3.02 -2.50
N SER A 3 -6.66 2.50 -2.04
CA SER A 3 -6.73 1.26 -1.29
C SER A 3 -6.40 0.21 -2.33
N LEU A 4 -5.35 -0.56 -2.10
CA LEU A 4 -5.31 -1.90 -2.63
C LEU A 4 -5.56 -2.70 -1.37
N GLU A 5 -6.79 -3.16 -1.17
CA GLU A 5 -7.08 -3.95 0.03
C GLU A 5 -7.00 -5.42 -0.31
N TYR A 6 -6.43 -6.18 0.60
CA TYR A 6 -6.51 -7.62 0.57
C TYR A 6 -7.70 -8.07 1.41
N VAL A 7 -8.85 -8.44 0.81
CA VAL A 7 -9.94 -9.08 1.58
C VAL A 7 -9.70 -10.58 1.59
N SER A 8 -9.32 -11.12 2.74
CA SER A 8 -9.24 -12.57 2.91
C SER A 8 -10.41 -13.10 3.72
N SER A 9 -11.06 -14.09 3.12
CA SER A 9 -12.02 -15.01 3.72
C SER A 9 -13.47 -14.51 3.84
N PRO A 10 -14.43 -15.44 4.00
CA PRO A 10 -15.84 -15.14 4.24
C PRO A 10 -16.12 -14.28 5.49
N SER A 11 -15.10 -14.03 6.33
CA SER A 11 -15.21 -13.29 7.59
C SER A 11 -15.08 -11.77 7.44
N GLY A 12 -14.67 -11.26 6.27
CA GLY A 12 -14.60 -9.83 5.99
C GLY A 12 -13.31 -9.11 6.40
N TRP A 13 -12.29 -9.87 6.83
CA TRP A 13 -11.01 -9.30 7.23
C TRP A 13 -10.24 -8.73 6.03
N CYS A 14 -9.60 -7.57 6.22
CA CYS A 14 -8.75 -7.01 5.17
C CYS A 14 -7.51 -6.22 5.63
N VAL A 15 -6.55 -6.08 4.73
CA VAL A 15 -5.30 -5.30 4.89
C VAL A 15 -5.34 -4.12 3.93
N PRO A 16 -5.41 -2.86 4.39
CA PRO A 16 -5.17 -1.73 3.51
C PRO A 16 -3.69 -1.68 3.16
N MET A 17 -3.31 -1.69 1.88
CA MET A 17 -1.89 -1.73 1.50
C MET A 17 -1.31 -0.36 1.18
N ILE A 18 -2.12 0.57 0.66
CA ILE A 18 -1.70 1.92 0.27
C ILE A 18 -2.79 2.90 0.73
N GLY A 19 -2.39 4.03 1.31
CA GLY A 19 -3.33 5.00 1.86
C GLY A 19 -2.63 6.16 2.55
N PHE A 20 -3.35 6.84 3.43
CA PHE A 20 -2.82 7.97 4.21
C PHE A 20 -2.97 7.69 5.71
N ASP A 21 -2.00 8.11 6.49
CA ASP A 21 -2.09 8.05 7.95
C ASP A 21 -2.86 9.25 8.52
N THR A 22 -2.94 9.33 9.86
CA THR A 22 -3.64 10.41 10.56
C THR A 22 -3.01 11.80 10.39
N MET A 23 -1.75 11.86 9.95
CA MET A 23 -1.05 13.11 9.63
C MET A 23 -1.15 13.49 8.15
N GLY A 24 -1.77 12.63 7.33
CA GLY A 24 -1.90 12.83 5.89
C GLY A 24 -0.69 12.36 5.08
N TYR A 25 0.24 11.62 5.69
CA TYR A 25 1.39 11.07 4.98
C TYR A 25 0.98 9.82 4.19
N LEU A 26 1.44 9.76 2.94
CA LEU A 26 1.28 8.56 2.11
C LEU A 26 1.96 7.39 2.82
N THR A 27 1.20 6.35 3.10
CA THR A 27 1.65 5.18 3.85
C THR A 27 1.38 3.93 3.03
N VAL A 28 2.36 3.03 3.03
CA VAL A 28 2.22 1.69 2.48
C VAL A 28 2.49 0.66 3.56
N GLN A 29 1.75 -0.44 3.51
CA GLN A 29 1.88 -1.51 4.50
C GLN A 29 1.52 -2.87 3.89
N THR A 30 1.95 -3.93 4.56
CA THR A 30 1.50 -5.29 4.28
C THR A 30 1.50 -6.11 5.58
N LEU A 31 0.94 -7.31 5.53
CA LEU A 31 0.89 -8.26 6.64
C LEU A 31 2.05 -9.25 6.55
N GLY A 32 2.78 -9.40 7.65
CA GLY A 32 3.67 -10.53 7.88
C GLY A 32 3.23 -11.34 9.10
N GLU A 33 3.98 -12.38 9.42
CA GLU A 33 3.65 -13.30 10.52
C GLU A 33 3.50 -12.63 11.90
N SER A 34 4.27 -11.56 12.15
CA SER A 34 4.24 -10.82 13.42
C SER A 34 3.34 -9.58 13.39
N GLY A 35 2.54 -9.40 12.34
CA GLY A 35 1.59 -8.30 12.20
C GLY A 35 1.87 -7.39 11.00
N PHE A 36 1.44 -6.14 11.09
CA PHE A 36 1.56 -5.17 10.00
C PHE A 36 2.95 -4.55 9.97
N TYR A 37 3.51 -4.47 8.77
CA TYR A 37 4.75 -3.76 8.49
C TYR A 37 4.43 -2.59 7.58
N SER A 38 4.89 -1.39 7.92
CA SER A 38 4.59 -0.18 7.16
C SER A 38 5.81 0.70 6.96
N THR A 39 5.71 1.60 5.99
CA THR A 39 6.60 2.77 5.83
C THR A 39 5.79 3.92 5.24
N SER A 40 6.13 5.15 5.61
CA SER A 40 5.36 6.35 5.28
C SER A 40 6.24 7.43 4.70
N PHE A 41 5.74 8.17 3.73
CA PHE A 41 6.38 9.37 3.20
C PHE A 41 6.17 10.52 4.19
N ASN A 42 7.02 10.58 5.22
CA ASN A 42 6.80 11.36 6.44
C ASN A 42 7.61 12.67 6.53
N ASN A 43 8.16 13.13 5.40
CA ASN A 43 8.83 14.42 5.26
C ASN A 43 7.96 15.46 4.53
N GLU A 44 7.02 15.01 3.69
CA GLU A 44 6.09 15.86 2.95
C GLU A 44 4.77 15.14 2.65
N THR A 45 3.74 15.92 2.30
CA THR A 45 2.45 15.41 1.83
C THR A 45 2.36 15.50 0.33
N LEU A 46 1.62 14.58 -0.31
CA LEU A 46 1.37 14.67 -1.74
C LEU A 46 0.64 15.98 -2.09
N PRO A 47 1.01 16.64 -3.21
CA PRO A 47 0.33 17.85 -3.65
C PRO A 47 -1.12 17.55 -4.05
N LEU A 48 -2.05 18.42 -3.65
CA LEU A 48 -3.45 18.32 -4.05
C LEU A 48 -3.63 18.76 -5.50
N ASN A 49 -4.57 18.13 -6.21
CA ASN A 49 -4.93 18.43 -7.61
C ASN A 49 -3.76 18.26 -8.61
N VAL A 50 -2.78 17.41 -8.28
CA VAL A 50 -1.66 17.07 -9.16
C VAL A 50 -1.51 15.55 -9.20
N TRP A 51 -1.31 14.98 -10.38
CA TRP A 51 -1.02 13.56 -10.53
C TRP A 51 0.32 13.22 -9.86
N SER A 52 0.31 12.20 -9.02
CA SER A 52 1.51 11.64 -8.40
C SER A 52 1.57 10.15 -8.72
N HIS A 53 2.68 9.69 -9.29
CA HIS A 53 2.91 8.26 -9.45
C HIS A 53 3.31 7.67 -8.11
N ILE A 54 2.61 6.62 -7.67
CA ILE A 54 2.86 5.95 -6.39
C ILE A 54 3.26 4.51 -6.66
N GLY A 55 4.39 4.09 -6.08
CA GLY A 55 4.87 2.71 -6.16
C GLY A 55 5.08 2.11 -4.76
N MET A 56 4.66 0.86 -4.59
CA MET A 56 5.02 0.02 -3.46
C MET A 56 5.72 -1.23 -4.01
N THR A 57 6.88 -1.59 -3.45
CA THR A 57 7.45 -2.93 -3.66
C THR A 57 7.64 -3.63 -2.33
N TYR A 58 7.63 -4.96 -2.38
CA TYR A 58 7.94 -5.82 -1.25
C TYR A 58 8.65 -7.09 -1.75
N SER A 59 9.67 -7.51 -1.02
CA SER A 59 10.22 -8.86 -1.09
C SER A 59 10.77 -9.30 0.26
N ILE A 60 10.96 -10.61 0.44
CA ILE A 60 11.58 -11.17 1.64
C ILE A 60 13.06 -10.78 1.81
N SER A 61 13.71 -10.28 0.75
CA SER A 61 15.13 -9.89 0.77
C SER A 61 15.33 -8.39 0.97
N ASN A 62 14.35 -7.57 0.61
CA ASN A 62 14.44 -6.12 0.72
C ASN A 62 13.49 -5.57 1.79
N GLY A 63 12.37 -6.21 2.10
CA GLY A 63 11.28 -5.61 2.88
C GLY A 63 10.47 -4.64 2.01
N ILE A 64 9.80 -3.67 2.63
CA ILE A 64 8.91 -2.73 1.94
C ILE A 64 9.67 -1.53 1.39
N ARG A 65 9.32 -1.07 0.20
CA ARG A 65 9.80 0.17 -0.41
C ARG A 65 8.63 1.03 -0.88
N LEU A 66 8.71 2.32 -0.63
CA LEU A 66 7.75 3.32 -1.06
C LEU A 66 8.40 4.28 -2.04
N PHE A 67 7.75 4.47 -3.18
CA PHE A 67 8.19 5.34 -4.24
C PHE A 67 7.13 6.40 -4.55
N VAL A 68 7.57 7.62 -4.81
CA VAL A 68 6.74 8.72 -5.31
C VAL A 68 7.44 9.33 -6.52
N ASN A 69 6.72 9.50 -7.63
CA ASN A 69 7.24 10.06 -8.88
C ASN A 69 8.54 9.37 -9.33
N GLY A 70 8.55 8.03 -9.28
CA GLY A 70 9.69 7.20 -9.70
C GLY A 70 10.87 7.16 -8.72
N SER A 71 10.84 7.94 -7.64
CA SER A 71 11.94 8.03 -6.68
C SER A 71 11.64 7.27 -5.40
N LEU A 72 12.62 6.54 -4.85
CA LEU A 72 12.48 5.87 -3.55
C LEU A 72 12.44 6.92 -2.44
N VAL A 73 11.31 7.03 -1.75
CA VAL A 73 11.11 8.05 -0.70
C VAL A 73 11.20 7.50 0.71
N ASN A 74 10.84 6.24 0.93
CA ASN A 74 11.05 5.58 2.21
C ASN A 74 11.10 4.06 2.07
N LYS A 75 11.57 3.37 3.11
CA LYS A 75 11.71 1.93 3.17
C LYS A 75 11.55 1.38 4.59
N ASN A 76 11.03 0.18 4.68
CA ASN A 76 11.13 -0.67 5.86
C ASN A 76 12.05 -1.85 5.52
N ASN A 77 13.22 -1.93 6.15
CA ASN A 77 14.21 -2.97 5.87
C ASN A 77 13.96 -4.27 6.67
N LEU A 78 12.89 -4.34 7.46
CA LEU A 78 12.54 -5.58 8.13
C LEU A 78 12.18 -6.63 7.08
N LEU A 79 12.79 -7.80 7.23
CA LEU A 79 12.56 -8.96 6.39
C LEU A 79 11.54 -9.85 7.09
N PHE A 80 10.49 -10.23 6.38
CA PHE A 80 9.40 -11.05 6.90
C PHE A 80 8.75 -11.76 5.73
N ASP A 81 8.19 -12.93 6.00
CA ASP A 81 7.33 -13.63 5.04
C ASP A 81 5.94 -13.01 5.03
N TYR A 82 5.41 -12.82 3.82
CA TYR A 82 4.03 -12.36 3.63
C TYR A 82 3.08 -13.48 4.04
N LEU A 83 2.14 -13.16 4.92
CA LEU A 83 1.13 -14.11 5.33
C LEU A 83 -0.06 -14.06 4.37
N ALA A 84 -0.03 -14.93 3.36
CA ALA A 84 -1.17 -15.16 2.49
C ALA A 84 -2.26 -15.93 3.25
N SER A 85 -3.53 -15.59 3.00
CA SER A 85 -4.67 -16.27 3.59
C SER A 85 -5.02 -17.61 2.97
N ASP A 86 -4.34 -18.00 1.89
CA ASP A 86 -4.64 -19.20 1.09
C ASP A 86 -6.09 -19.28 0.56
N GLU A 87 -6.75 -18.12 0.40
CA GLU A 87 -8.13 -17.99 -0.07
C GLU A 87 -8.22 -17.05 -1.27
N ILE A 88 -9.32 -17.14 -2.03
CA ILE A 88 -9.64 -16.13 -3.05
C ILE A 88 -9.82 -14.80 -2.36
N THR A 89 -9.10 -13.79 -2.87
CA THR A 89 -9.12 -12.45 -2.29
C THR A 89 -9.57 -11.43 -3.30
N THR A 90 -10.27 -10.41 -2.80
CA THR A 90 -10.73 -9.29 -3.60
C THR A 90 -9.85 -8.09 -3.33
N ILE A 91 -9.46 -7.41 -4.41
CA ILE A 91 -8.84 -6.11 -4.36
C ILE A 91 -9.92 -5.04 -4.47
N THR A 92 -10.00 -4.19 -3.46
CA THR A 92 -10.85 -3.00 -3.48
C THR A 92 -10.00 -1.80 -3.79
N ILE A 93 -10.56 -0.82 -4.52
CA ILE A 93 -9.89 0.43 -4.90
C ILE A 93 -10.78 1.60 -4.50
N GLY A 94 -10.18 2.61 -3.87
CA GLY A 94 -10.89 3.85 -3.52
C GLY A 94 -11.72 3.76 -2.24
N THR A 95 -11.96 2.57 -1.69
CA THR A 95 -12.82 2.38 -0.53
C THR A 95 -12.57 1.04 0.14
N CYS A 96 -12.91 0.99 1.43
CA CYS A 96 -13.03 -0.26 2.17
C CYS A 96 -14.45 -0.81 2.09
N LEU A 97 -14.62 -2.09 1.73
CA LEU A 97 -15.95 -2.72 1.68
C LEU A 97 -16.53 -2.95 3.08
N GLN A 98 -15.68 -3.16 4.09
CA GLN A 98 -16.06 -3.47 5.47
C GLN A 98 -15.10 -2.79 6.46
N SER A 99 -15.18 -1.46 6.56
CA SER A 99 -14.28 -0.64 7.37
C SER A 99 -14.22 -1.03 8.85
N ASN A 100 -15.26 -1.73 9.34
CA ASN A 100 -15.36 -2.25 10.69
C ASN A 100 -14.70 -3.63 10.91
N GLN A 101 -13.96 -4.17 9.92
CA GLN A 101 -13.26 -5.46 10.04
C GLN A 101 -11.83 -5.47 9.49
N CYS A 102 -11.36 -4.36 8.91
CA CYS A 102 -10.07 -4.30 8.25
C CYS A 102 -8.94 -3.82 9.18
N GLY A 103 -8.08 -4.74 9.60
CA GLY A 103 -6.84 -4.41 10.32
C GLY A 103 -7.02 -3.51 11.56
N ILE A 104 -8.21 -3.52 12.17
CA ILE A 104 -8.57 -2.59 13.24
C ILE A 104 -7.59 -2.73 14.40
N ASN A 105 -7.12 -1.58 14.91
CA ASN A 105 -6.12 -1.44 15.97
C ASN A 105 -4.69 -1.87 15.60
N SER A 106 -4.40 -2.18 14.33
CA SER A 106 -3.06 -2.59 13.90
C SER A 106 -2.59 -1.97 12.59
N THR A 107 -3.46 -1.25 11.87
CA THR A 107 -3.09 -0.49 10.67
C THR A 107 -2.71 0.97 11.01
N THR A 108 -1.72 1.48 10.31
CA THR A 108 -1.33 2.91 10.34
C THR A 108 -2.18 3.75 9.36
N ILE A 109 -2.81 3.11 8.37
CA ILE A 109 -3.62 3.78 7.35
C ILE A 109 -5.02 4.08 7.90
N VAL A 110 -5.50 5.30 7.67
CA VAL A 110 -6.86 5.72 8.02
C VAL A 110 -7.87 5.03 7.09
N LEU A 111 -8.80 4.29 7.67
CA LEU A 111 -9.89 3.58 6.97
C LEU A 111 -10.98 4.55 6.50
N SER A 112 -10.74 5.25 5.40
CA SER A 112 -11.69 6.19 4.78
C SER A 112 -11.67 6.10 3.25
N GLN A 113 -12.74 6.57 2.60
CA GLN A 113 -12.85 6.60 1.15
C GLN A 113 -11.80 7.55 0.54
N PHE A 114 -11.32 7.23 -0.66
CA PHE A 114 -10.56 8.19 -1.46
C PHE A 114 -11.43 9.25 -2.08
N GLN A 115 -10.96 10.48 -1.96
CA GLN A 115 -11.51 11.61 -2.67
C GLN A 115 -10.45 12.11 -3.64
N GLY A 116 -10.38 11.46 -4.80
CA GLY A 116 -9.39 11.73 -5.83
C GLY A 116 -9.62 10.88 -7.07
N GLN A 117 -8.73 11.01 -8.04
CA GLN A 117 -8.73 10.22 -9.26
C GLN A 117 -7.60 9.20 -9.20
N ILE A 118 -7.83 8.02 -9.79
CA ILE A 118 -6.86 6.93 -9.93
C ILE A 118 -6.86 6.56 -11.40
N ASP A 119 -5.68 6.36 -11.97
CA ASP A 119 -5.52 5.88 -13.32
C ASP A 119 -4.34 4.89 -13.39
N GLU A 120 -4.32 4.04 -14.41
CA GLU A 120 -3.22 3.11 -14.73
C GLU A 120 -2.73 2.22 -13.57
N LEU A 121 -3.68 1.58 -12.85
CA LEU A 121 -3.32 0.63 -11.80
C LEU A 121 -2.64 -0.62 -12.38
N LYS A 122 -1.42 -0.91 -11.92
CA LYS A 122 -0.63 -2.09 -12.31
C LYS A 122 -0.23 -2.89 -11.07
N ILE A 123 -0.28 -4.22 -11.17
CA ILE A 123 0.11 -5.16 -10.10
C ILE A 123 1.06 -6.19 -10.71
N PHE A 124 2.16 -6.46 -10.01
CA PHE A 124 3.21 -7.36 -10.48
C PHE A 124 3.42 -8.50 -9.49
N ALA A 125 3.69 -9.70 -10.01
CA ALA A 125 3.95 -10.90 -9.20
C ALA A 125 5.41 -10.99 -8.68
N ARG A 126 6.14 -9.86 -8.69
CA ARG A 126 7.52 -9.77 -8.20
C ARG A 126 7.83 -8.34 -7.76
N GLU A 127 8.90 -8.21 -6.97
CA GLU A 127 9.50 -6.91 -6.74
C GLU A 127 10.04 -6.32 -8.06
N LEU A 128 9.67 -5.07 -8.31
CA LEU A 128 10.24 -4.25 -9.36
C LEU A 128 11.51 -3.57 -8.87
N THR A 129 12.46 -3.38 -9.78
CA THR A 129 13.68 -2.60 -9.50
C THR A 129 13.37 -1.10 -9.46
N ASN A 130 14.26 -0.32 -8.85
CA ASN A 130 14.15 1.14 -8.87
C ASN A 130 14.09 1.70 -10.30
N TYR A 131 14.80 1.08 -11.23
CA TYR A 131 14.78 1.49 -12.64
C TYR A 131 13.42 1.23 -13.29
N GLU A 132 12.82 0.06 -13.06
CA GLU A 132 11.49 -0.26 -13.59
C GLU A 132 10.41 0.68 -13.04
N ILE A 133 10.46 0.99 -11.74
CA ILE A 133 9.56 1.97 -11.13
C ILE A 133 9.76 3.38 -11.71
N HIS A 134 11.01 3.77 -11.97
CA HIS A 134 11.30 5.07 -12.59
C HIS A 134 10.72 5.16 -14.01
N VAL A 135 10.84 4.11 -14.81
CA VAL A 135 10.27 4.05 -16.16
C VAL A 135 8.75 4.18 -16.10
N LEU A 136 8.08 3.40 -15.23
CA LEU A 136 6.62 3.46 -15.07
C LEU A 136 6.11 4.84 -14.64
N ALA A 137 6.90 5.60 -13.89
CA ALA A 137 6.53 6.95 -13.47
C ALA A 137 6.64 8.01 -14.58
N SER A 138 7.20 7.65 -15.74
CA SER A 138 7.43 8.52 -16.88
C SER A 138 6.60 8.17 -18.12
N GLU A 139 5.78 7.11 -18.03
CA GLU A 139 4.78 6.75 -19.04
C GLU A 139 3.62 7.77 -19.03
#